data_AF-A0A3C1NMP9-F1
#
_entry.id   AF-A0A3C1NMP9-F1
#
_cell.length_a   1.000
_cell.length_b   1.000
_cell.length_c   1.000
_cell.angle_alpha   90.00
_cell.angle_beta   90.00
_cell.angle_gamma   90.00
#
_symmetry.space_group_name_H-M   'P 1'
#
loop_
_entity.id
_entity.type
_entity.pdbx_description
1 polymer ?
#
loop_
_entity_poly.entity_id
_entity_poly.type
_entity_poly.pdbx_seq_one_letter_code
_entity_poly.pdbx_strand_id
1 'polypeptide(L)'
;MFSCQQPDPANKRSGQSDPESQSTQDPVDDYHGQPISVLDPRVSGTDSMVFVFYTDPYTKDSLRYTRYYTSYHSKDTNHLSVLMKALQDDTERFSKPKPCRNEGKIWCFREGTVLQTIYFSTRQPGCHFIYFIKNGQFYFSSLPSSLEVLLGSLKKLAVEEPNQGKD
;
A
#
# COMPACT_ATOMS: atom_id res chain seq x y z
N MET A 1 71.87 13.68 -11.17
CA MET A 1 70.81 14.69 -11.40
C MET A 1 69.66 13.96 -12.10
N PHE A 2 68.46 13.75 -11.58
CA PHE A 2 67.82 14.05 -10.30
C PHE A 2 66.89 12.87 -9.97
N SER A 3 66.80 12.57 -8.67
CA SER A 3 65.85 11.63 -8.07
C SER A 3 64.49 12.30 -7.94
N CYS A 4 63.41 11.57 -8.24
CA CYS A 4 62.03 11.88 -7.82
C CYS A 4 61.37 10.55 -7.44
N GLN A 5 61.53 10.09 -6.20
CA GLN A 5 60.58 10.21 -5.08
C GLN A 5 59.17 9.68 -5.37
N GLN A 6 58.88 8.51 -4.78
CA GLN A 6 57.52 8.01 -4.54
C GLN A 6 56.82 8.89 -3.49
N PRO A 7 55.49 9.04 -3.55
CA PRO A 7 54.71 9.48 -2.41
C PRO A 7 54.17 8.30 -1.60
N ASP A 8 54.37 8.39 -0.28
CA ASP A 8 53.85 7.50 0.76
C ASP A 8 52.31 7.49 0.87
N PRO A 9 51.73 6.44 1.49
CA PRO A 9 50.29 6.26 1.63
C PRO A 9 49.78 6.87 2.94
N ALA A 10 49.03 7.97 2.88
CA ALA A 10 48.25 8.43 4.02
C ALA A 10 47.10 9.36 3.63
N ASN A 11 45.91 8.81 3.40
CA ASN A 11 44.68 9.54 3.74
C ASN A 11 43.55 8.56 4.08
N LYS A 12 43.48 8.15 5.36
CA LYS A 12 42.28 7.56 5.95
C LYS A 12 41.20 8.65 6.01
N ARG A 13 40.36 8.74 4.98
CA ARG A 13 39.00 9.28 5.14
C ARG A 13 38.10 8.14 5.61
N SER A 14 38.01 7.97 6.91
CA SER A 14 36.90 7.26 7.55
C SER A 14 35.64 8.14 7.42
N GLY A 15 35.01 8.10 6.25
CA GLY A 15 33.62 8.52 6.06
C GLY A 15 32.73 7.40 6.56
N GLN A 16 32.57 7.30 7.88
CA GLN A 16 31.79 6.26 8.52
C GLN A 16 30.35 6.78 8.70
N SER A 17 29.49 6.31 7.79
CA SER A 17 28.06 6.03 7.97
C SER A 17 27.25 7.03 8.79
N ASP A 18 26.56 7.93 8.10
CA ASP A 18 25.32 8.52 8.60
C ASP A 18 24.36 7.36 8.96
N PRO A 19 23.82 7.30 10.19
CA PRO A 19 22.71 6.41 10.46
C PRO A 19 21.50 6.92 9.67
N GLU A 20 21.02 6.04 8.81
CA GLU A 20 19.75 6.17 8.08
C GLU A 20 18.67 6.64 9.06
N SER A 21 18.34 7.92 8.96
CA SER A 21 17.35 8.56 9.80
C SER A 21 16.01 7.96 9.43
N GLN A 22 15.55 7.00 10.21
CA GLN A 22 14.16 6.56 10.18
C GLN A 22 13.31 7.78 10.54
N SER A 23 12.82 8.46 9.51
CA SER A 23 11.79 9.47 9.63
C SER A 23 10.58 8.79 10.26
N THR A 24 10.40 9.02 11.56
CA THR A 24 9.09 8.92 12.19
C THR A 24 8.23 9.94 11.45
N GLN A 25 7.39 9.45 10.54
CA GLN A 25 6.39 10.29 9.89
C GLN A 25 5.33 10.53 10.95
N ASP A 26 5.35 11.69 11.58
CA ASP A 26 4.40 11.99 12.64
C ASP A 26 3.01 12.24 12.03
N PRO A 27 1.93 11.78 12.69
CA PRO A 27 0.56 12.13 12.32
C PRO A 27 0.41 13.65 12.19
N VAL A 28 -0.43 14.12 11.26
CA VAL A 28 -0.67 15.57 11.13
C VAL A 28 -1.45 16.04 12.34
N ASP A 29 -0.79 16.82 13.21
CA ASP A 29 -1.34 17.41 14.44
C ASP A 29 -2.74 18.01 14.19
N ASP A 30 -3.69 17.67 15.07
CA ASP A 30 -5.13 18.02 15.02
C ASP A 30 -6.06 17.12 14.17
N TYR A 31 -5.65 15.89 13.86
CA TYR A 31 -6.58 14.89 13.32
C TYR A 31 -7.24 14.05 14.42
N HIS A 32 -8.54 14.21 14.60
CA HIS A 32 -9.35 13.26 15.37
C HIS A 32 -9.70 12.10 14.45
N GLY A 33 -9.22 10.89 14.78
CA GLY A 33 -9.44 9.67 14.00
C GLY A 33 -10.91 9.53 13.57
N GLN A 34 -11.11 9.30 12.27
CA GLN A 34 -12.43 9.00 11.72
C GLN A 34 -12.34 7.75 10.85
N PRO A 35 -13.40 6.95 10.80
CA PRO A 35 -13.49 5.82 9.89
C PRO A 35 -13.38 6.24 8.43
N ILE A 36 -12.83 5.37 7.59
CA ILE A 36 -12.77 5.57 6.13
C ILE A 36 -14.19 5.79 5.57
N SER A 37 -15.18 5.06 6.08
CA SER A 37 -16.59 5.20 5.69
C SER A 37 -17.20 6.57 6.00
N VAL A 38 -16.71 7.27 7.03
CA VAL A 38 -17.13 8.64 7.36
C VAL A 38 -16.37 9.65 6.50
N LEU A 39 -15.07 9.42 6.29
CA LEU A 39 -14.25 10.28 5.47
C LEU A 39 -14.64 10.22 3.98
N ASP A 40 -15.03 9.07 3.45
CA ASP A 40 -15.57 8.96 2.09
C ASP A 40 -16.89 8.18 2.10
N PRO A 41 -18.03 8.87 2.33
CA PRO A 41 -19.35 8.24 2.40
C PRO A 41 -19.75 7.50 1.11
N ARG A 42 -19.13 7.80 -0.03
CA ARG A 42 -19.44 7.13 -1.30
C ARG A 42 -19.15 5.64 -1.22
N VAL A 43 -18.19 5.21 -0.39
CA VAL A 43 -17.80 3.80 -0.25
C VAL A 43 -18.96 2.91 0.19
N SER A 44 -19.96 3.45 0.91
CA SER A 44 -21.14 2.68 1.30
C SER A 44 -22.04 2.31 0.11
N GLY A 45 -21.89 2.97 -1.03
CA GLY A 45 -22.59 2.66 -2.27
C GLY A 45 -21.95 1.56 -3.11
N THR A 46 -20.91 0.90 -2.61
CA THR A 46 -20.18 -0.14 -3.34
C THR A 46 -21.06 -1.37 -3.58
N ASP A 47 -21.22 -1.77 -4.84
CA ASP A 47 -21.99 -2.95 -5.24
C ASP A 47 -21.11 -4.11 -5.73
N SER A 48 -19.85 -3.82 -6.04
CA SER A 48 -18.90 -4.76 -6.60
C SER A 48 -17.47 -4.33 -6.33
N MET A 49 -16.56 -5.29 -6.33
CA MET A 49 -15.16 -5.07 -6.00
C MET A 49 -14.24 -5.85 -6.91
N VAL A 50 -13.06 -5.30 -7.14
CA VAL A 50 -11.95 -6.02 -7.75
C VAL A 50 -10.76 -5.97 -6.80
N PHE A 51 -10.38 -7.14 -6.32
CA PHE A 51 -9.18 -7.35 -5.50
C PHE A 51 -8.00 -7.55 -6.43
N VAL A 52 -6.99 -6.69 -6.32
CA VAL A 52 -5.78 -6.71 -7.13
C VAL A 52 -4.61 -7.08 -6.22
N PHE A 53 -3.87 -8.11 -6.58
CA PHE A 53 -2.70 -8.61 -5.86
C PHE A 53 -1.46 -8.44 -6.72
N TYR A 54 -0.48 -7.68 -6.26
CA TYR A 54 0.78 -7.51 -6.96
C TYR A 54 1.60 -8.81 -6.90
N THR A 55 2.21 -9.20 -8.02
CA THR A 55 2.93 -10.48 -8.11
C THR A 55 4.26 -10.45 -7.35
N ASP A 56 4.97 -9.32 -7.38
CA ASP A 56 6.23 -9.11 -6.68
C ASP A 56 6.25 -7.75 -5.95
N PRO A 57 5.52 -7.61 -4.82
CA PRO A 57 5.39 -6.33 -4.12
C PRO A 57 6.66 -5.88 -3.39
N TYR A 58 7.68 -6.74 -3.29
CA TYR A 58 8.88 -6.51 -2.49
C TYR A 58 10.16 -6.37 -3.32
N THR A 59 10.06 -6.43 -4.64
CA THR A 59 11.19 -6.15 -5.52
C THR A 59 11.74 -4.74 -5.33
N LYS A 60 13.03 -4.59 -5.62
CA LYS A 60 13.71 -3.28 -5.65
C LYS A 60 13.25 -2.41 -6.83
N ASP A 61 12.64 -3.02 -7.85
CA ASP A 61 12.13 -2.30 -9.02
C ASP A 61 10.77 -1.65 -8.74
N SER A 62 10.83 -0.37 -8.40
CA SER A 62 9.65 0.46 -8.11
C SER A 62 8.66 0.61 -9.27
N LEU A 63 9.06 0.34 -10.52
CA LEU A 63 8.18 0.43 -11.69
C LEU A 63 7.50 -0.90 -12.00
N ARG A 64 8.18 -2.02 -11.72
CA ARG A 64 7.64 -3.35 -12.02
C ARG A 64 6.64 -3.85 -11.00
N TYR A 65 6.77 -3.45 -9.72
CA TYR A 65 5.99 -4.09 -8.65
C TYR A 65 4.46 -3.93 -8.82
N THR A 66 3.97 -2.86 -9.47
CA THR A 66 2.53 -2.67 -9.73
C THR A 66 2.08 -3.09 -11.12
N ARG A 67 3.02 -3.37 -12.03
CA ARG A 67 2.72 -3.67 -13.44
C ARG A 67 2.13 -5.06 -13.62
N TYR A 68 2.57 -6.00 -12.80
CA TYR A 68 2.15 -7.39 -12.84
C TYR A 68 1.29 -7.69 -11.62
N TYR A 69 0.07 -8.13 -11.86
CA TYR A 69 -0.89 -8.43 -10.82
C TYR A 69 -1.85 -9.54 -11.26
N THR A 70 -2.38 -10.25 -10.27
CA THR A 70 -3.57 -11.07 -10.43
C THR A 70 -4.77 -10.31 -9.86
N SER A 71 -5.97 -10.61 -10.36
CA SER A 71 -7.20 -9.98 -9.88
C SER A 71 -8.27 -11.02 -9.55
N TYR A 72 -9.14 -10.67 -8.60
CA TYR A 72 -10.34 -11.42 -8.27
C TYR A 72 -11.53 -10.45 -8.24
N HIS A 73 -12.51 -10.72 -9.09
CA HIS A 73 -13.73 -9.92 -9.22
C HIS A 73 -14.80 -10.49 -8.31
N SER A 74 -15.49 -9.63 -7.56
CA SER A 74 -16.52 -10.09 -6.63
C SER A 74 -17.72 -9.16 -6.54
N LYS A 75 -18.90 -9.76 -6.51
CA LYS A 75 -20.18 -9.15 -6.10
C LYS A 75 -20.75 -9.84 -4.86
N ASP A 76 -19.92 -10.63 -4.18
CA ASP A 76 -20.34 -11.40 -3.00
C ASP A 76 -20.62 -10.44 -1.83
N THR A 77 -21.83 -10.52 -1.29
CA THR A 77 -22.27 -9.68 -0.17
C THR A 77 -21.46 -9.92 1.10
N ASN A 78 -20.93 -11.14 1.29
CA ASN A 78 -20.05 -11.45 2.41
C ASN A 78 -18.72 -10.72 2.26
N HIS A 79 -18.11 -10.74 1.06
CA HIS A 79 -16.87 -9.99 0.82
C HIS A 79 -17.08 -8.49 1.03
N LEU A 80 -18.19 -7.94 0.51
CA LEU A 80 -18.58 -6.54 0.73
C LEU A 80 -18.69 -6.24 2.23
N SER A 81 -19.41 -7.06 2.99
CA SER A 81 -19.61 -6.85 4.43
C SER A 81 -18.29 -6.87 5.22
N VAL A 82 -17.36 -7.77 4.86
CA VAL A 82 -16.05 -7.87 5.52
C VAL A 82 -15.22 -6.61 5.27
N LEU A 83 -15.19 -6.11 4.03
CA LEU A 83 -14.51 -4.85 3.72
C LEU A 83 -15.19 -3.68 4.44
N MET A 84 -16.52 -3.55 4.35
CA MET A 84 -17.24 -2.43 4.96
C MET A 84 -17.03 -2.36 6.47
N LYS A 85 -16.98 -3.52 7.15
CA LYS A 85 -16.64 -3.58 8.58
C LYS A 85 -15.21 -3.12 8.84
N ALA A 86 -14.24 -3.48 7.98
CA ALA A 86 -12.86 -3.01 8.12
C ALA A 86 -12.70 -1.50 7.92
N LEU A 87 -13.59 -0.87 7.14
CA LEU A 87 -13.61 0.59 6.92
C LEU A 87 -14.30 1.38 8.04
N GLN A 88 -14.71 0.72 9.12
CA GLN A 88 -15.28 1.34 10.32
C GLN A 88 -14.23 1.65 11.39
N ASP A 89 -13.01 1.14 11.27
CA ASP A 89 -11.94 1.42 12.21
C ASP A 89 -11.42 2.85 12.02
N ASP A 90 -11.06 3.50 13.14
CA ASP A 90 -10.47 4.83 13.13
C ASP A 90 -9.17 4.85 12.31
N THR A 91 -8.97 5.96 11.61
CA THR A 91 -7.75 6.15 10.81
C THR A 91 -6.74 7.05 11.50
N GLU A 92 -5.50 6.95 11.02
CA GLU A 92 -4.41 7.88 11.25
C GLU A 92 -4.14 8.63 9.93
N ARG A 93 -3.98 9.96 10.00
CA ARG A 93 -3.74 10.82 8.83
C ARG A 93 -2.27 11.18 8.68
N PHE A 94 -1.75 11.01 7.46
CA PHE A 94 -0.38 11.36 7.09
C PHE A 94 -0.34 12.19 5.80
N SER A 95 0.65 13.08 5.72
CA SER A 95 0.94 13.88 4.52
C SER A 95 1.73 13.14 3.45
N LYS A 96 2.30 11.99 3.80
CA LYS A 96 3.10 11.11 2.95
C LYS A 96 2.69 9.66 3.18
N PRO A 97 2.91 8.76 2.21
CA PRO A 97 2.71 7.34 2.45
C PRO A 97 3.74 6.83 3.47
N LYS A 98 3.30 5.92 4.36
CA LYS A 98 4.21 5.15 5.22
C LYS A 98 5.29 4.49 4.36
N PRO A 99 6.53 4.30 4.86
CA PRO A 99 7.63 3.66 4.13
C PRO A 99 7.44 2.12 4.01
N CYS A 100 6.24 1.71 3.61
CA CYS A 100 5.79 0.35 3.44
C CYS A 100 5.35 0.15 2.00
N ARG A 101 5.64 -1.03 1.43
CA ARG A 101 5.08 -1.44 0.15
C ARG A 101 3.68 -2.00 0.36
N ASN A 102 2.82 -1.74 -0.61
CA ASN A 102 1.50 -2.35 -0.68
C ASN A 102 1.62 -3.70 -1.37
N GLU A 103 0.83 -4.67 -0.92
CA GLU A 103 0.72 -5.96 -1.58
C GLU A 103 -0.39 -5.98 -2.63
N GLY A 104 -1.29 -5.01 -2.56
CA GLY A 104 -2.38 -4.90 -3.50
C GLY A 104 -3.28 -3.70 -3.24
N LYS A 105 -4.41 -3.71 -3.93
CA LYS A 105 -5.48 -2.74 -3.78
C LYS A 105 -6.84 -3.38 -4.06
N ILE A 106 -7.89 -2.73 -3.60
CA ILE A 106 -9.28 -3.09 -3.81
C ILE A 106 -9.93 -1.91 -4.50
N TRP A 107 -10.37 -2.11 -5.73
CA TRP A 107 -11.23 -1.16 -6.41
C TRP A 107 -12.67 -1.40 -5.99
N CYS A 108 -13.30 -0.39 -5.41
CA CYS A 108 -14.70 -0.41 -5.01
C CYS A 108 -15.51 0.26 -6.12
N PHE A 109 -16.50 -0.45 -6.66
CA PHE A 109 -17.32 0.00 -7.78
C PHE A 109 -18.77 0.21 -7.37
N ARG A 110 -19.45 1.08 -8.13
CA ARG A 110 -20.91 1.14 -8.23
C ARG A 110 -21.29 1.27 -9.68
N GLU A 111 -22.15 0.37 -10.16
CA GLU A 111 -22.69 0.40 -11.52
C GLU A 111 -21.58 0.53 -12.58
N GLY A 112 -20.45 -0.18 -12.36
CA GLY A 112 -19.29 -0.17 -13.26
C GLY A 112 -18.35 1.04 -13.12
N THR A 113 -18.65 2.00 -12.24
CA THR A 113 -17.79 3.17 -11.98
C THR A 113 -16.99 2.97 -10.70
N VAL A 114 -15.67 3.24 -10.73
CA VAL A 114 -14.82 3.21 -9.54
C VAL A 114 -15.19 4.36 -8.59
N LEU A 115 -15.61 4.02 -7.38
CA LEU A 115 -15.91 4.98 -6.32
C LEU A 115 -14.67 5.33 -5.49
N GLN A 116 -13.91 4.30 -5.12
CA GLN A 116 -12.76 4.43 -4.23
C GLN A 116 -11.77 3.28 -4.45
N THR A 117 -10.49 3.53 -4.15
CA THR A 117 -9.43 2.53 -4.09
C THR A 117 -8.93 2.40 -2.66
N ILE A 118 -8.98 1.19 -2.11
CA ILE A 118 -8.39 0.85 -0.82
C ILE A 118 -7.10 0.09 -1.06
N TYR A 119 -5.98 0.56 -0.52
CA TYR A 119 -4.70 -0.12 -0.59
C TYR A 119 -4.51 -0.96 0.65
N PHE A 120 -3.77 -2.06 0.55
CA PHE A 120 -3.48 -2.92 1.69
C PHE A 120 -2.06 -3.46 1.68
N SER A 121 -1.60 -3.81 2.88
CA SER A 121 -0.39 -4.58 3.12
C SER A 121 -0.65 -5.48 4.34
N THR A 122 -0.32 -6.77 4.24
CA THR A 122 -0.44 -7.75 5.32
C THR A 122 0.92 -8.04 5.95
N ARG A 123 1.95 -7.25 5.65
CA ARG A 123 3.33 -7.51 6.10
C ARG A 123 3.55 -7.11 7.54
N GLN A 124 4.13 -8.02 8.31
CA GLN A 124 4.58 -7.74 9.67
C GLN A 124 6.11 -7.67 9.76
N PRO A 125 6.68 -6.94 10.74
CA PRO A 125 6.03 -5.96 11.62
C PRO A 125 5.86 -4.58 10.95
N GLY A 126 4.86 -3.80 11.38
CA GLY A 126 4.73 -2.37 11.06
C GLY A 126 4.13 -2.00 9.70
N CYS A 127 3.90 -2.96 8.79
CA CYS A 127 3.29 -2.73 7.47
C CYS A 127 1.99 -3.55 7.30
N HIS A 128 1.18 -3.59 8.35
CA HIS A 128 -0.09 -4.33 8.39
C HIS A 128 -1.24 -3.33 8.50
N PHE A 129 -1.80 -2.94 7.35
CA PHE A 129 -2.76 -1.84 7.28
C PHE A 129 -3.63 -1.92 6.03
N ILE A 130 -4.72 -1.16 6.08
CA ILE A 130 -5.40 -0.64 4.90
C ILE A 130 -5.30 0.88 4.87
N TYR A 131 -5.35 1.48 3.70
CA TYR A 131 -5.44 2.94 3.59
C TYR A 131 -6.12 3.39 2.31
N PHE A 132 -6.51 4.66 2.28
CA PHE A 132 -6.94 5.33 1.07
C PHE A 132 -6.38 6.75 0.98
N ILE A 133 -6.47 7.34 -0.21
CA ILE A 133 -5.95 8.68 -0.48
C ILE A 133 -7.14 9.62 -0.68
N LYS A 134 -7.15 10.74 0.04
CA LYS A 134 -8.15 11.81 -0.14
C LYS A 134 -7.49 13.16 0.02
N ASN A 135 -7.73 14.06 -0.95
CA ASN A 135 -7.19 15.43 -0.96
C ASN A 135 -5.66 15.48 -0.76
N GLY A 136 -4.93 14.54 -1.37
CA GLY A 136 -3.47 14.42 -1.25
C GLY A 136 -2.97 13.91 0.10
N GLN A 137 -3.87 13.54 1.02
CA GLN A 137 -3.54 12.95 2.32
C GLN A 137 -3.79 11.45 2.32
N PHE A 138 -3.09 10.74 3.21
CA PHE A 138 -3.16 9.29 3.36
C PHE A 138 -3.80 8.95 4.70
N TYR A 139 -4.83 8.10 4.68
CA TYR A 139 -5.59 7.72 5.87
C TYR A 139 -5.47 6.22 6.09
N PHE A 140 -4.70 5.82 7.11
CA PHE A 140 -4.38 4.42 7.40
C PHE A 140 -5.22 3.91 8.57
N SER A 141 -5.69 2.67 8.50
CA SER A 141 -6.18 1.92 9.66
C SER A 141 -5.49 0.56 9.72
N SER A 142 -5.52 -0.08 10.89
CA SER A 142 -5.00 -1.44 11.05
C SER A 142 -5.77 -2.39 10.12
N LEU A 143 -5.09 -3.40 9.55
CA LEU A 143 -5.78 -4.42 8.75
C LEU A 143 -6.48 -5.41 9.72
N PRO A 144 -7.81 -5.57 9.69
CA PRO A 144 -8.46 -6.52 10.57
C PRO A 144 -8.21 -7.96 10.11
N SER A 145 -8.08 -8.90 11.06
CA SER A 145 -7.80 -10.31 10.76
C SER A 145 -8.85 -10.95 9.83
N SER A 146 -10.12 -10.55 9.92
CA SER A 146 -11.17 -11.04 9.02
C SER A 146 -10.91 -10.66 7.56
N LEU A 147 -10.43 -9.44 7.32
CA LEU A 147 -10.09 -8.98 5.98
C LEU A 147 -8.79 -9.64 5.50
N GLU A 148 -7.79 -9.80 6.37
CA GLU A 148 -6.56 -10.52 6.04
C GLU A 148 -6.83 -11.97 5.59
N VAL A 149 -7.67 -12.72 6.32
CA VAL A 149 -8.06 -14.09 5.96
C VAL A 149 -8.78 -14.13 4.61
N LEU A 150 -9.67 -13.17 4.35
CA LEU A 150 -10.35 -13.03 3.07
C LEU A 150 -9.33 -12.79 1.94
N LEU A 151 -8.45 -11.79 2.10
CA LEU A 151 -7.42 -11.46 1.11
C LEU A 151 -6.53 -12.66 0.79
N GLY A 152 -6.11 -13.42 1.81
CA GLY A 152 -5.30 -14.62 1.63
C GLY A 152 -6.03 -15.73 0.87
N SER A 153 -7.34 -15.86 1.06
CA SER A 153 -8.17 -16.81 0.32
C SER A 153 -8.36 -16.40 -1.13
N LEU A 154 -8.70 -15.13 -1.36
CA LEU A 154 -8.92 -14.58 -2.70
C LEU A 154 -7.64 -14.55 -3.54
N LYS A 155 -6.48 -14.28 -2.94
CA LYS A 155 -5.19 -14.31 -3.63
C LYS A 155 -4.90 -15.64 -4.33
N LYS A 156 -5.35 -16.76 -3.73
CA LYS A 156 -5.18 -18.11 -4.31
C LYS A 156 -6.10 -18.37 -5.50
N LEU A 157 -7.20 -17.64 -5.59
CA LEU A 157 -8.22 -17.74 -6.63
C LEU A 157 -8.06 -16.66 -7.71
N ALA A 158 -7.22 -15.67 -7.47
CA ALA A 158 -6.98 -14.57 -8.38
C ALA A 158 -6.26 -15.05 -9.64
N VAL A 159 -6.66 -14.50 -10.79
CA VAL A 159 -6.12 -14.85 -12.11
C VAL A 159 -5.39 -13.67 -12.71
N GLU A 160 -4.40 -13.90 -13.57
CA GLU A 160 -3.82 -12.82 -14.36
C GLU A 160 -4.90 -12.26 -15.29
N GLU A 161 -5.02 -10.93 -15.34
CA GLU A 161 -5.92 -10.34 -16.34
C GLU A 161 -5.32 -10.58 -17.73
N PRO A 162 -6.10 -11.07 -18.69
CA PRO A 162 -5.65 -11.12 -20.07
C PRO A 162 -5.33 -9.68 -20.46
N ASN A 163 -4.07 -9.42 -20.87
CA ASN A 163 -3.71 -8.15 -21.48
C ASN A 163 -4.77 -7.88 -22.55
N GLN A 164 -5.57 -6.82 -22.37
CA GLN A 164 -6.45 -6.35 -23.43
C GLN A 164 -5.55 -5.88 -24.57
N GLY A 165 -5.17 -6.84 -25.42
CA GLY A 165 -4.61 -6.60 -26.72
C GLY A 165 -5.61 -5.70 -27.44
N LYS A 166 -5.15 -4.49 -27.77
CA LYS A 166 -5.79 -3.70 -28.81
C LYS A 166 -5.69 -4.53 -30.08
N ASP A 167 -6.81 -5.12 -30.51
CA ASP A 167 -7.04 -5.44 -31.91
C ASP A 167 -7.53 -4.17 -32.63
#